data_AF-A0AAD5PDQ9-F1
#
_entry.id   AF-A0AAD5PDQ9-F1
#
_cell.length_a   1.000
_cell.length_b   1.000
_cell.length_c   1.000
_cell.angle_alpha   90.00
_cell.angle_beta   90.00
_cell.angle_gamma   90.00
#
_symmetry.space_group_name_H-M   'P 1'
#
loop_
_entity.id
_entity.type
_entity.pdbx_description
1 polymer ?
#
loop_
_entity_poly.entity_id
_entity_poly.type
_entity_poly.pdbx_seq_one_letter_code
_entity_poly.pdbx_strand_id
1 'polypeptide(L)'
;MYITYESTQWAKDPSDPIRIGQFVLPPGRMPETLPKPDFMPSKLIRTSDMKVVSGTQVNEGYCAFSYAWSQSGDILVDPRTGKKNRFDQGKHKLIRPTASKQHPGNVEEYVRFETIIQQICRDFNIKYVWYDALCIDHNNLEEKHQDIGQMHRIYYNAYCVVALVPEFCIKVKSSRERKRLSQQDETADTYCRFLDALDEIPTAAWSKRLWTLTEAIQSQNLIYVGQNVHVFSDQEVPGVKHISQVKQRFARWNVGTMLFYAHKRTSTSDHDRVFAMANLFPDLMKHISIDYDQPFEDLMIQFYSLLAKKCITILFFGSHKKYKGKATIYQNAHDDDHNNEAIEDYDATSNDNKSDTISIRDD
;
A
#
# COMPACT_ATOMS: atom_id res chain seq x y z
N MET A 1 -12.36 -12.87 -10.42
CA MET A 1 -12.16 -13.84 -11.52
C MET A 1 -10.72 -14.32 -11.36
N TYR A 2 -10.49 -15.54 -10.89
CA TYR A 2 -9.16 -15.99 -10.46
C TYR A 2 -8.51 -16.79 -11.58
N ILE A 3 -7.21 -16.58 -11.78
CA ILE A 3 -6.45 -17.21 -12.85
C ILE A 3 -5.24 -17.91 -12.22
N THR A 4 -5.21 -19.23 -12.37
CA THR A 4 -4.10 -20.10 -11.98
C THR A 4 -3.35 -20.55 -13.23
N TYR A 5 -2.02 -20.64 -13.12
CA TYR A 5 -1.15 -20.97 -14.26
C TYR A 5 -0.63 -22.41 -14.19
N GLU A 6 -0.32 -22.95 -15.37
CA GLU A 6 0.43 -24.19 -15.52
C GLU A 6 1.81 -24.03 -14.91
N SER A 7 2.18 -24.99 -14.07
CA SER A 7 3.51 -25.09 -13.51
C SER A 7 4.51 -25.42 -14.62
N THR A 8 5.18 -24.42 -15.16
CA THR A 8 6.58 -24.63 -15.51
C THR A 8 7.33 -24.60 -14.19
N GLN A 9 7.92 -25.74 -13.81
CA GLN A 9 9.02 -25.74 -12.87
C GLN A 9 9.97 -24.61 -13.28
N TRP A 10 10.42 -23.85 -12.28
CA TRP A 10 11.30 -22.71 -12.44
C TRP A 10 12.33 -23.03 -13.51
N ALA A 11 12.35 -22.25 -14.59
CA ALA A 11 13.26 -22.50 -15.67
C ALA A 11 14.67 -22.52 -15.07
N LYS A 12 15.32 -23.69 -15.14
CA LYS A 12 16.75 -23.82 -14.82
C LYS A 12 17.61 -22.99 -15.78
N ASP A 13 16.98 -22.46 -16.83
CA ASP A 13 17.56 -21.63 -17.86
C ASP A 13 16.95 -20.21 -17.82
N PRO A 14 17.75 -19.16 -17.57
CA PRO A 14 17.30 -17.77 -17.59
C PRO A 14 16.86 -17.25 -18.97
N SER A 15 16.94 -18.06 -20.02
CA SER A 15 16.44 -17.74 -21.37
C SER A 15 15.03 -18.23 -21.67
N ASP A 16 14.42 -19.02 -20.77
CA ASP A 16 13.08 -19.59 -21.00
C ASP A 16 11.98 -18.56 -20.64
N PRO A 17 11.15 -18.12 -21.59
CA PRO A 17 10.11 -17.14 -21.30
C PRO A 17 9.03 -17.76 -20.41
N ILE A 18 8.97 -17.30 -19.16
CA ILE A 18 7.88 -17.63 -18.23
C ILE A 18 6.58 -17.09 -18.85
N ARG A 19 5.75 -17.99 -19.39
CA ARG A 19 4.44 -17.63 -19.93
C ARG A 19 3.48 -17.41 -18.79
N ILE A 20 3.24 -16.14 -18.47
CA ILE A 20 2.09 -15.80 -17.65
C ILE A 20 0.87 -15.82 -18.56
N GLY A 21 -0.10 -16.69 -18.27
CA GLY A 21 -1.34 -16.72 -19.04
C GLY A 21 -2.16 -15.44 -18.85
N GLN A 22 -3.34 -15.40 -19.45
CA GLN A 22 -4.15 -14.18 -19.52
C GLN A 22 -4.52 -13.70 -18.12
N PHE A 23 -4.02 -12.53 -17.71
CA PHE A 23 -4.45 -11.87 -16.49
C PHE A 23 -5.82 -11.19 -16.67
N VAL A 24 -6.63 -11.21 -15.61
CA VAL A 24 -7.75 -10.28 -15.46
C VAL A 24 -7.42 -9.45 -14.23
N LEU A 25 -6.74 -8.32 -14.44
CA LEU A 25 -6.92 -7.13 -13.63
C LEU A 25 -8.40 -6.71 -13.72
N PRO A 26 -8.95 -5.87 -12.80
CA PRO A 26 -10.37 -5.53 -12.76
C PRO A 26 -10.92 -5.33 -14.16
N PRO A 27 -12.09 -5.91 -14.49
CA PRO A 27 -12.52 -6.22 -15.86
C PRO A 27 -12.30 -5.03 -16.79
N GLY A 28 -11.17 -5.06 -17.48
CA GLY A 28 -10.59 -3.93 -18.17
C GLY A 28 -9.10 -4.18 -18.33
N ARG A 29 -8.64 -4.43 -19.56
CA ARG A 29 -7.21 -4.36 -19.87
C ARG A 29 -6.66 -3.06 -19.28
N MET A 30 -5.44 -3.09 -18.72
CA MET A 30 -4.72 -1.84 -18.48
C MET A 30 -4.82 -0.99 -19.76
N PRO A 31 -5.13 0.30 -19.65
CA PRO A 31 -5.23 1.14 -20.84
C PRO A 31 -3.89 1.11 -21.58
N GLU A 32 -3.93 1.20 -22.90
CA GLU A 32 -2.72 1.19 -23.75
C GLU A 32 -1.72 2.29 -23.35
N THR A 33 -2.25 3.37 -22.77
CA THR A 33 -1.49 4.42 -22.11
C THR A 33 -2.09 4.70 -20.73
N LEU A 34 -1.26 4.68 -19.68
CA LEU A 34 -1.71 5.08 -18.35
C LEU A 34 -2.01 6.59 -18.29
N PRO A 35 -3.12 7.03 -17.70
CA PRO A 35 -3.40 8.46 -17.57
C PRO A 35 -2.32 9.14 -16.73
N LYS A 36 -1.87 10.32 -17.15
CA LYS A 36 -0.91 11.12 -16.40
C LYS A 36 -1.56 11.61 -15.10
N PRO A 37 -0.96 11.34 -13.92
CA PRO A 37 -1.49 11.84 -12.65
C PRO A 37 -1.16 13.32 -12.42
N ASP A 38 -1.82 13.93 -11.44
CA ASP A 38 -1.59 15.33 -11.03
C ASP A 38 -0.19 15.56 -10.47
N PHE A 39 0.45 14.51 -9.95
CA PHE A 39 1.79 14.56 -9.41
C PHE A 39 2.67 13.45 -9.99
N MET A 40 3.86 13.85 -10.45
CA MET A 40 4.89 12.96 -10.97
C MET A 40 6.12 13.01 -10.06
N PRO A 41 6.76 11.86 -9.76
CA PRO A 41 8.04 11.86 -9.07
C PRO A 41 9.12 12.54 -9.93
N SER A 42 10.20 13.00 -9.28
CA SER A 42 11.36 13.62 -9.92
C SER A 42 12.01 12.68 -10.95
N LYS A 43 12.08 11.39 -10.62
CA LYS A 43 12.70 10.32 -11.40
C LYS A 43 11.71 9.17 -11.61
N LEU A 44 11.77 8.55 -12.79
CA LEU A 44 11.06 7.32 -13.15
C LEU A 44 12.02 6.40 -13.90
N ILE A 45 11.71 5.11 -13.96
CA ILE A 45 12.43 4.14 -14.78
C ILE A 45 11.58 3.83 -16.00
N ARG A 46 12.12 4.08 -17.20
CA ARG A 46 11.51 3.64 -18.45
C ARG A 46 11.80 2.16 -18.66
N THR A 47 10.77 1.34 -18.79
CA THR A 47 10.88 -0.13 -18.77
C THR A 47 11.48 -0.70 -20.05
N SER A 48 11.42 0.02 -21.18
CA SER A 48 11.96 -0.44 -22.47
C SER A 48 13.48 -0.59 -22.49
N ASP A 49 14.19 0.25 -21.74
CA ASP A 49 15.66 0.24 -21.65
C ASP A 49 16.18 0.30 -20.20
N MET A 50 15.26 0.19 -19.24
CA MET A 50 15.48 0.28 -17.81
C MET A 50 16.32 1.50 -17.41
N LYS A 51 16.10 2.65 -18.05
CA LYS A 51 16.83 3.88 -17.72
C LYS A 51 16.02 4.80 -16.82
N VAL A 52 16.71 5.46 -15.90
CA VAL A 52 16.14 6.57 -15.14
C VAL A 52 15.92 7.75 -16.09
N VAL A 53 14.72 8.30 -16.06
CA VAL A 53 14.27 9.48 -16.82
C VAL A 53 13.64 10.48 -15.85
N SER A 54 13.60 11.75 -16.24
CA SER A 54 12.92 12.77 -15.44
C SER A 54 11.40 12.57 -15.52
N GLY A 55 10.73 12.40 -14.38
CA GLY A 55 9.29 12.16 -14.36
C GLY A 55 8.47 13.38 -14.78
N THR A 56 9.01 14.59 -14.67
CA THR A 56 8.35 15.83 -15.15
C THR A 56 8.26 15.89 -16.68
N GLN A 57 9.14 15.18 -17.39
CA GLN A 57 9.16 15.08 -18.85
C GLN A 57 8.27 13.95 -19.38
N VAL A 58 7.71 13.12 -18.50
CA VAL A 58 6.85 11.99 -18.87
C VAL A 58 5.40 12.47 -18.98
N ASN A 59 4.71 12.05 -20.04
CA ASN A 59 3.32 12.41 -20.34
C ASN A 59 2.32 11.27 -20.11
N GLU A 60 2.77 10.20 -19.47
CA GLU A 60 1.99 9.00 -19.17
C GLU A 60 2.08 8.70 -17.67
N GLY A 61 1.11 7.96 -17.15
CA GLY A 61 1.14 7.45 -15.78
C GLY A 61 2.25 6.42 -15.55
N TYR A 62 2.42 6.05 -14.27
CA TYR A 62 3.42 5.08 -13.83
C TYR A 62 2.83 4.13 -12.78
N CYS A 63 3.50 2.99 -12.59
CA CYS A 63 3.25 2.09 -11.45
C CYS A 63 4.39 2.20 -10.45
N ALA A 64 4.10 2.12 -9.15
CA ALA A 64 5.13 2.05 -8.12
C ALA A 64 5.37 0.60 -7.71
N PHE A 65 6.61 0.20 -7.49
CA PHE A 65 6.98 -1.11 -6.96
C PHE A 65 7.46 -0.96 -5.53
N SER A 66 7.01 -1.89 -4.69
CA SER A 66 7.23 -1.90 -3.25
C SER A 66 7.83 -3.25 -2.86
N TYR A 67 8.98 -3.23 -2.19
CA TYR A 67 9.70 -4.45 -1.82
C TYR A 67 10.46 -4.29 -0.50
N ALA A 68 10.47 -5.36 0.29
CA ALA A 68 11.29 -5.42 1.49
C ALA A 68 12.63 -6.04 1.16
N TRP A 69 13.61 -5.17 0.91
CA TRP A 69 15.00 -5.57 0.83
C TRP A 69 15.44 -6.21 2.15
N SER A 70 16.21 -7.30 2.04
CA SER A 70 16.83 -7.96 3.19
C SER A 70 17.68 -6.94 4.00
N GLN A 71 17.74 -7.13 5.33
CA GLN A 71 18.38 -6.18 6.27
C GLN A 71 19.90 -6.03 6.09
N SER A 72 20.51 -6.74 5.15
CA SER A 72 21.88 -6.50 4.68
C SER A 72 21.92 -5.18 3.89
N GLY A 73 21.85 -4.06 4.62
CA GLY A 73 21.86 -2.67 4.14
C GLY A 73 23.08 -2.25 3.29
N ASP A 74 23.92 -3.20 2.86
CA ASP A 74 24.94 -3.01 1.83
C ASP A 74 24.33 -3.20 0.45
N ILE A 75 23.46 -2.28 0.11
CA ILE A 75 22.94 -2.19 -1.24
C ILE A 75 23.67 -1.02 -1.89
N LEU A 76 24.50 -1.33 -2.89
CA LEU A 76 25.19 -0.39 -3.79
C LEU A 76 26.58 0.11 -3.38
N VAL A 77 27.49 -0.80 -3.00
CA VAL A 77 28.94 -0.54 -3.07
C VAL A 77 29.50 -1.27 -4.30
N ASP A 78 30.09 -0.53 -5.25
CA ASP A 78 30.82 -1.14 -6.35
C ASP A 78 32.08 -1.85 -5.81
N PRO A 79 32.21 -3.19 -5.95
CA PRO A 79 33.32 -3.95 -5.39
C PRO A 79 34.68 -3.60 -6.02
N ARG A 80 34.69 -2.97 -7.19
CA ARG A 80 35.94 -2.58 -7.88
C ARG A 80 36.46 -1.23 -7.40
N THR A 81 35.58 -0.36 -6.93
CA THR A 81 35.94 1.02 -6.56
C THR A 81 35.82 1.30 -5.07
N GLY A 82 35.08 0.48 -4.31
CA GLY A 82 34.80 0.71 -2.89
C GLY A 82 33.99 1.98 -2.62
N LYS A 83 33.46 2.62 -3.68
CA LYS A 83 32.70 3.87 -3.60
C LYS A 83 31.21 3.55 -3.61
N LYS A 84 30.46 4.23 -2.74
CA LYS A 84 28.99 4.28 -2.81
C LYS A 84 28.59 4.89 -4.16
N ASN A 85 27.58 4.32 -4.80
CA ASN A 85 27.21 4.62 -6.19
C ASN A 85 27.09 6.13 -6.48
N ARG A 86 27.93 6.70 -7.36
CA ARG A 86 27.63 8.00 -7.98
C ARG A 86 26.63 7.78 -9.12
N PHE A 87 25.41 8.28 -8.97
CA PHE A 87 24.45 8.38 -10.06
C PHE A 87 24.88 9.52 -11.00
N ASP A 88 25.67 9.20 -12.03
CA ASP A 88 26.03 10.18 -13.06
C ASP A 88 24.95 10.20 -14.15
N GLN A 89 24.25 11.33 -14.29
CA GLN A 89 23.01 11.50 -15.07
C GLN A 89 23.17 11.37 -16.60
N GLY A 90 24.36 11.00 -17.10
CA GLY A 90 24.67 11.09 -18.53
C GLY A 90 24.81 9.78 -19.29
N LYS A 91 25.37 8.70 -18.71
CA LYS A 91 25.89 7.58 -19.51
C LYS A 91 26.02 6.24 -18.77
N HIS A 92 24.95 5.66 -18.21
CA HIS A 92 25.03 4.27 -17.74
C HIS A 92 23.77 3.45 -18.02
N LYS A 93 23.97 2.25 -18.60
CA LYS A 93 23.13 1.07 -18.33
C LYS A 93 23.04 0.95 -16.81
N LEU A 94 21.85 0.69 -16.24
CA LEU A 94 21.70 0.33 -14.83
C LEU A 94 22.92 -0.49 -14.38
N ILE A 95 23.65 0.06 -13.41
CA ILE A 95 24.82 -0.64 -12.88
C ILE A 95 24.25 -1.88 -12.20
N ARG A 96 24.37 -3.03 -12.86
CA ARG A 96 24.17 -4.34 -12.22
C ARG A 96 24.98 -4.29 -10.93
N PRO A 97 24.40 -4.54 -9.75
CA PRO A 97 25.21 -4.64 -8.55
C PRO A 97 26.24 -5.76 -8.80
N THR A 98 27.50 -5.39 -8.97
CA THR A 98 28.57 -6.38 -9.11
C THR A 98 28.74 -7.02 -7.75
N ALA A 99 28.85 -8.35 -7.69
CA ALA A 99 28.99 -9.10 -6.44
C ALA A 99 30.09 -8.50 -5.56
N SER A 100 29.70 -7.86 -4.47
CA SER A 100 30.60 -7.54 -3.38
C SER A 100 31.10 -8.86 -2.82
N LYS A 101 32.41 -9.00 -2.65
CA LYS A 101 33.04 -10.16 -2.02
C LYS A 101 32.56 -10.38 -0.58
N GLN A 102 31.84 -9.43 0.01
CA GLN A 102 31.34 -9.50 1.38
C GLN A 102 29.88 -10.00 1.46
N HIS A 103 29.04 -9.81 0.43
CA HIS A 103 27.63 -10.25 0.46
C HIS A 103 27.10 -10.70 -0.92
N PRO A 104 27.36 -11.96 -1.34
CA PRO A 104 26.90 -12.49 -2.63
C PRO A 104 25.37 -12.62 -2.76
N GLY A 105 24.61 -12.67 -1.66
CA GLY A 105 23.15 -12.84 -1.67
C GLY A 105 22.37 -11.65 -2.26
N ASN A 106 22.89 -10.43 -2.13
CA ASN A 106 22.17 -9.22 -2.57
C ASN A 106 22.08 -9.15 -4.11
N VAL A 107 23.07 -9.64 -4.86
CA VAL A 107 23.05 -9.50 -6.34
C VAL A 107 22.00 -10.40 -6.99
N GLU A 108 21.89 -11.65 -6.52
CA GLU A 108 20.90 -12.59 -7.03
C GLU A 108 19.47 -12.11 -6.75
N GLU A 109 19.23 -11.57 -5.55
CA GLU A 109 17.95 -10.96 -5.16
C GLU A 109 17.59 -9.79 -6.09
N TYR A 110 18.55 -8.91 -6.40
CA TYR A 110 18.35 -7.79 -7.33
C TYR A 110 18.08 -8.22 -8.77
N VAL A 111 18.87 -9.16 -9.30
CA VAL A 111 18.67 -9.67 -10.67
C VAL A 111 17.30 -10.35 -10.79
N ARG A 112 16.91 -11.10 -9.76
CA ARG A 112 15.59 -11.72 -9.68
C ARG A 112 14.48 -10.67 -9.63
N PHE A 113 14.63 -9.64 -8.81
CA PHE A 113 13.70 -8.52 -8.72
C PHE A 113 13.54 -7.79 -10.07
N GLU A 114 14.64 -7.43 -10.74
CA GLU A 114 14.60 -6.75 -12.04
C GLU A 114 13.89 -7.60 -13.10
N THR A 115 14.16 -8.92 -13.11
CA THR A 115 13.52 -9.86 -14.05
C THR A 115 12.01 -9.91 -13.83
N ILE A 116 11.55 -9.95 -12.58
CA ILE A 116 10.13 -9.95 -12.22
C ILE A 116 9.48 -8.64 -12.65
N ILE A 117 10.11 -7.49 -12.38
CA ILE A 117 9.60 -6.18 -12.81
C ILE A 117 9.46 -6.12 -14.33
N GLN A 118 10.52 -6.50 -15.07
CA GLN A 118 10.48 -6.49 -16.53
C GLN A 118 9.36 -7.38 -17.06
N GLN A 119 9.16 -8.56 -16.47
CA GLN A 119 8.09 -9.46 -16.87
C GLN A 119 6.71 -8.83 -16.64
N ILE A 120 6.44 -8.34 -15.43
CA ILE A 120 5.18 -7.65 -15.09
C ILE A 120 4.97 -6.46 -16.03
N CYS A 121 6.00 -5.65 -16.27
CA CYS A 121 5.88 -4.49 -17.14
C CYS A 121 5.57 -4.86 -18.60
N ARG A 122 6.14 -5.94 -19.12
CA ARG A 122 5.80 -6.45 -20.45
C ARG A 122 4.36 -6.94 -20.52
N ASP A 123 3.94 -7.74 -19.55
CA ASP A 123 2.63 -8.39 -19.56
C ASP A 123 1.48 -7.39 -19.37
N PHE A 124 1.73 -6.33 -18.60
CA PHE A 124 0.76 -5.26 -18.35
C PHE A 124 1.00 -3.99 -19.17
N ASN A 125 1.94 -4.01 -20.11
CA ASN A 125 2.30 -2.86 -20.95
C ASN A 125 2.63 -1.59 -20.12
N ILE A 126 3.33 -1.75 -19.00
CA ILE A 126 3.75 -0.65 -18.13
C ILE A 126 5.03 -0.04 -18.69
N LYS A 127 4.98 1.22 -19.10
CA LYS A 127 6.14 1.92 -19.70
C LYS A 127 7.04 2.61 -18.70
N TYR A 128 6.47 3.03 -17.57
CA TYR A 128 7.17 3.77 -16.53
C TYR A 128 6.89 3.17 -15.16
N VAL A 129 7.96 2.96 -14.40
CA VAL A 129 7.88 2.47 -13.03
C VAL A 129 8.65 3.36 -12.07
N TRP A 130 8.25 3.34 -10.81
CA TRP A 130 8.96 3.96 -9.72
C TRP A 130 9.26 2.91 -8.65
N TYR A 131 10.46 2.89 -8.11
CA TYR A 131 10.73 2.22 -6.84
C TYR A 131 11.89 2.91 -6.13
N ASP A 132 11.75 3.01 -4.82
CA ASP A 132 12.56 3.84 -3.92
C ASP A 132 14.06 3.62 -4.10
N ALA A 133 14.50 2.36 -4.11
CA ALA A 133 15.91 1.97 -4.12
C ALA A 133 16.70 2.46 -5.34
N LEU A 134 16.04 2.79 -6.46
CA LEU A 134 16.70 3.30 -7.67
C LEU A 134 16.27 4.69 -8.08
N CYS A 135 15.06 5.11 -7.70
CA CYS A 135 14.57 6.44 -8.06
C CYS A 135 15.02 7.51 -7.08
N ILE A 136 15.42 7.15 -5.85
CA ILE A 136 15.94 8.09 -4.85
C ILE A 136 17.47 8.05 -4.89
N ASP A 137 18.13 9.19 -5.11
CA ASP A 137 19.58 9.26 -4.96
C ASP A 137 19.98 9.26 -3.49
N HIS A 138 20.34 8.09 -2.98
CA HIS A 138 20.79 7.91 -1.60
C HIS A 138 22.11 8.64 -1.24
N ASN A 139 22.84 9.18 -2.23
CA ASN A 139 24.08 9.94 -2.01
C ASN A 139 23.88 11.45 -2.07
N ASN A 140 22.71 11.90 -2.51
CA ASN A 140 22.33 13.30 -2.49
C ASN A 140 21.30 13.52 -1.38
N LEU A 141 21.76 14.04 -0.23
CA LEU A 141 20.89 14.25 0.94
C LEU A 141 19.71 15.16 0.64
N GLU A 142 19.92 16.25 -0.12
CA GLU A 142 18.84 17.19 -0.47
C GLU A 142 17.75 16.50 -1.30
N GLU A 143 18.15 15.75 -2.33
CA GLU A 143 17.22 14.99 -3.16
C GLU A 143 16.51 13.90 -2.36
N LYS A 144 17.26 13.16 -1.54
CA LYS A 144 16.72 12.13 -0.64
C LYS A 144 15.67 12.73 0.29
N HIS A 145 15.95 13.88 0.91
CA HIS A 145 15.00 14.57 1.79
C HIS A 145 13.74 14.97 1.03
N GLN A 146 13.90 15.52 -0.17
CA GLN A 146 12.80 15.93 -1.03
C GLN A 146 11.92 14.75 -1.45
N ASP A 147 12.51 13.63 -1.89
CA ASP A 147 11.78 12.47 -2.39
C ASP A 147 11.09 11.70 -1.26
N ILE A 148 11.76 11.50 -0.11
CA ILE A 148 11.16 10.85 1.07
C ILE A 148 9.97 11.67 1.58
N GLY A 149 10.07 13.00 1.57
CA GLY A 149 8.96 13.89 1.93
C GLY A 149 7.77 13.77 1.02
N GLN A 150 7.99 13.34 -0.22
CA GLN A 150 6.96 13.20 -1.24
C GLN A 150 6.49 11.77 -1.47
N MET A 151 7.06 10.76 -0.78
CA MET A 151 6.66 9.35 -0.95
C MET A 151 5.15 9.13 -0.84
N HIS A 152 4.47 9.81 0.08
CA HIS A 152 3.02 9.73 0.19
C HIS A 152 2.31 10.12 -1.11
N ARG A 153 2.77 11.18 -1.78
CA ARG A 153 2.23 11.63 -3.07
C ARG A 153 2.61 10.67 -4.18
N ILE A 154 3.84 10.14 -4.17
CA ILE A 154 4.30 9.19 -5.19
C ILE A 154 3.44 7.92 -5.18
N TYR A 155 3.23 7.31 -4.02
CA TYR A 155 2.40 6.11 -3.93
C TYR A 155 0.91 6.39 -4.16
N TYR A 156 0.41 7.54 -3.72
CA TYR A 156 -0.96 7.95 -3.97
C TYR A 156 -1.27 8.22 -5.45
N ASN A 157 -0.32 8.78 -6.19
CA ASN A 157 -0.52 9.12 -7.61
C ASN A 157 -0.11 8.01 -8.58
N ALA A 158 0.48 6.93 -8.09
CA ALA A 158 0.75 5.75 -8.91
C ALA A 158 -0.56 5.12 -9.38
N TYR A 159 -0.61 4.66 -10.63
CA TYR A 159 -1.78 3.94 -11.16
C TYR A 159 -2.10 2.71 -10.31
N CYS A 160 -1.05 1.96 -9.97
CA CYS A 160 -1.08 0.96 -8.92
C CYS A 160 0.27 0.86 -8.23
N VAL A 161 0.24 0.28 -7.02
CA VAL A 161 1.42 -0.13 -6.28
C VAL A 161 1.52 -1.64 -6.35
N VAL A 162 2.67 -2.15 -6.78
CA VAL A 162 2.97 -3.58 -6.91
C VAL A 162 3.87 -3.98 -5.75
N ALA A 163 3.27 -4.58 -4.72
CA ALA A 163 3.95 -5.18 -3.58
C ALA A 163 4.52 -6.54 -3.97
N LEU A 164 5.84 -6.62 -4.05
CA LEU A 164 6.56 -7.85 -4.29
C LEU A 164 6.78 -8.59 -2.96
N VAL A 165 6.16 -9.75 -2.81
CA VAL A 165 6.14 -10.57 -1.60
C VAL A 165 6.65 -11.97 -1.95
N PRO A 166 7.98 -12.18 -2.03
CA PRO A 166 8.54 -13.45 -2.51
C PRO A 166 8.23 -14.63 -1.58
N GLU A 167 7.88 -14.38 -0.32
CA GLU A 167 7.46 -15.43 0.63
C GLU A 167 6.06 -15.97 0.33
N PHE A 168 5.25 -15.22 -0.42
CA PHE A 168 3.89 -15.59 -0.82
C PHE A 168 3.93 -16.54 -2.03
N CYS A 169 3.27 -17.69 -1.92
CA CYS A 169 3.14 -18.64 -3.01
C CYS A 169 1.76 -19.33 -3.04
N ILE A 170 1.00 -19.14 -4.13
CA ILE A 170 -0.20 -19.94 -4.37
C ILE A 170 0.26 -21.33 -4.81
N LYS A 171 0.06 -22.33 -3.94
CA LYS A 171 0.44 -23.72 -4.24
C LYS A 171 -0.38 -24.22 -5.43
N VAL A 172 0.27 -24.58 -6.53
CA VAL A 172 -0.44 -25.16 -7.68
C VAL A 172 -0.48 -26.67 -7.54
N LYS A 173 -1.68 -27.27 -7.57
CA LYS A 173 -1.86 -28.73 -7.62
C LYS A 173 -1.20 -29.30 -8.88
N SER A 174 -0.60 -30.47 -8.74
CA SER A 174 -0.02 -31.19 -9.86
C SER A 174 -1.08 -31.47 -10.93
N SER A 175 -0.67 -31.63 -12.20
CA SER A 175 -1.58 -31.93 -13.31
C SER A 175 -2.38 -33.21 -13.09
N ARG A 176 -1.89 -34.13 -12.25
CA ARG A 176 -2.56 -35.38 -11.88
C ARG A 176 -3.70 -35.16 -10.88
N GLU A 177 -3.57 -34.21 -9.97
CA GLU A 177 -4.60 -33.87 -8.98
C GLU A 177 -5.72 -33.03 -9.60
N ARG A 178 -5.40 -32.18 -10.59
CA ARG A 178 -6.40 -31.41 -11.35
C ARG A 178 -7.35 -32.28 -12.15
N LYS A 179 -6.85 -33.33 -12.82
CA LYS A 179 -7.69 -34.29 -13.59
C LYS A 179 -8.77 -35.01 -12.77
N ARG A 180 -8.68 -34.96 -11.43
CA ARG A 180 -9.64 -35.59 -10.51
C ARG A 180 -10.71 -34.64 -9.97
N LEU A 181 -10.56 -33.33 -10.20
CA LEU A 181 -11.50 -32.31 -9.73
C LEU A 181 -12.50 -32.00 -10.85
N SER A 182 -13.77 -31.81 -10.48
CA SER A 182 -14.71 -31.17 -11.39
C SER A 182 -14.35 -29.70 -11.60
N GLN A 183 -14.82 -29.06 -12.68
CA GLN A 183 -14.59 -27.63 -12.92
C GLN A 183 -15.06 -26.75 -11.75
N GLN A 184 -16.15 -27.13 -11.09
CA GLN A 184 -16.68 -26.40 -9.93
C GLN A 184 -15.75 -26.57 -8.71
N ASP A 185 -15.17 -27.76 -8.51
CA ASP A 185 -14.20 -28.01 -7.44
C ASP A 185 -12.86 -27.30 -7.66
N GLU A 186 -12.43 -27.12 -8.92
CA GLU A 186 -11.19 -26.41 -9.26
C GLU A 186 -11.25 -24.92 -8.89
N THR A 187 -12.43 -24.30 -9.06
CA THR A 187 -12.65 -22.89 -8.71
C THR A 187 -12.63 -22.69 -7.19
N ALA A 188 -13.30 -23.56 -6.44
CA ALA A 188 -13.33 -23.53 -4.98
C ALA A 188 -11.94 -23.82 -4.38
N ASP A 189 -11.23 -24.81 -4.90
CA ASP A 189 -9.86 -25.18 -4.49
C ASP A 189 -8.86 -24.04 -4.75
N THR A 190 -8.96 -23.38 -5.91
CA THR A 190 -8.16 -22.17 -6.22
C THR A 190 -8.42 -21.06 -5.21
N TYR A 191 -9.69 -20.84 -4.86
CA TYR A 191 -10.08 -19.83 -3.88
C TYR A 191 -9.58 -20.16 -2.47
N CYS A 192 -9.66 -21.41 -2.02
CA CYS A 192 -9.13 -21.83 -0.71
C CYS A 192 -7.62 -21.58 -0.62
N ARG A 193 -6.85 -21.99 -1.64
CA ARG A 193 -5.40 -21.73 -1.65
C ARG A 193 -5.04 -20.27 -1.72
N PHE A 194 -5.88 -19.50 -2.40
CA PHE A 194 -5.76 -18.07 -2.41
C PHE A 194 -5.91 -17.50 -0.99
N LEU A 195 -6.92 -17.95 -0.22
CA LEU A 195 -7.08 -17.56 1.18
C LEU A 195 -5.89 -17.99 2.05
N ASP A 196 -5.42 -19.23 1.90
CA ASP A 196 -4.23 -19.72 2.62
C ASP A 196 -3.01 -18.83 2.35
N ALA A 197 -2.80 -18.45 1.09
CA ALA A 197 -1.67 -17.63 0.70
C ALA A 197 -1.79 -16.21 1.28
N LEU A 198 -2.99 -15.66 1.44
CA LEU A 198 -3.15 -14.35 2.08
C LEU A 198 -2.79 -14.34 3.57
N ASP A 199 -2.94 -15.47 4.25
CA ASP A 199 -2.52 -15.60 5.65
C ASP A 199 -0.99 -15.50 5.79
N GLU A 200 -0.23 -15.73 4.71
CA GLU A 200 1.22 -15.58 4.67
C GLU A 200 1.63 -14.09 4.66
N ILE A 201 0.83 -13.21 4.05
CA ILE A 201 1.20 -11.80 3.83
C ILE A 201 1.48 -11.06 5.13
N PRO A 202 0.63 -11.09 6.18
CA PRO A 202 0.91 -10.42 7.45
C PRO A 202 2.25 -10.85 8.08
N THR A 203 2.71 -12.07 7.78
CA THR A 203 3.95 -12.63 8.33
C THR A 203 5.18 -12.45 7.43
N ALA A 204 4.99 -12.06 6.18
CA ALA A 204 6.07 -11.81 5.22
C ALA A 204 6.97 -10.64 5.65
N ALA A 205 8.23 -10.63 5.20
CA ALA A 205 9.16 -9.54 5.50
C ALA A 205 8.62 -8.20 5.00
N TRP A 206 7.93 -8.22 3.84
CA TRP A 206 7.22 -7.07 3.31
C TRP A 206 6.27 -6.45 4.34
N SER A 207 5.37 -7.21 4.95
CA SER A 207 4.39 -6.67 5.93
C SER A 207 5.00 -6.27 7.26
N LYS A 208 6.21 -6.75 7.58
CA LYS A 208 6.91 -6.40 8.81
C LYS A 208 7.60 -5.04 8.73
N ARG A 209 7.93 -4.56 7.52
CA ARG A 209 8.63 -3.29 7.32
C ARG A 209 7.67 -2.11 7.50
N LEU A 210 8.15 -1.02 8.08
CA LEU A 210 7.30 0.14 8.37
C LEU A 210 6.97 0.93 7.10
N TRP A 211 7.94 1.16 6.22
CA TRP A 211 7.70 1.85 4.96
C TRP A 211 6.59 1.19 4.15
N THR A 212 6.59 -0.14 4.01
CA THR A 212 5.54 -0.87 3.27
C THR A 212 4.13 -0.66 3.83
N LEU A 213 3.98 -0.31 5.12
CA LEU A 213 2.68 0.11 5.67
C LEU A 213 2.20 1.38 4.98
N THR A 214 3.07 2.38 4.87
CA THR A 214 2.78 3.66 4.22
C THR A 214 2.48 3.46 2.75
N GLU A 215 3.24 2.60 2.07
CA GLU A 215 3.08 2.29 0.65
C GLU A 215 1.73 1.64 0.38
N ALA A 216 1.35 0.67 1.22
CA ALA A 216 0.06 0.02 1.18
C ALA A 216 -1.08 1.01 1.45
N ILE A 217 -0.96 1.84 2.48
CA ILE A 217 -1.98 2.83 2.89
C ILE A 217 -2.23 3.86 1.79
N GLN A 218 -1.15 4.43 1.25
CA GLN A 218 -1.23 5.57 0.34
C GLN A 218 -1.64 5.14 -1.06
N SER A 219 -1.40 3.89 -1.44
CA SER A 219 -1.80 3.36 -2.75
C SER A 219 -3.31 3.46 -2.99
N GLN A 220 -3.71 3.91 -4.18
CA GLN A 220 -5.11 3.79 -4.62
C GLN A 220 -5.43 2.32 -4.91
N ASN A 221 -4.61 1.69 -5.75
CA ASN A 221 -4.71 0.27 -6.10
C ASN A 221 -3.46 -0.46 -5.60
N LEU A 222 -3.63 -1.49 -4.76
CA LEU A 222 -2.53 -2.33 -4.30
C LEU A 222 -2.64 -3.71 -4.94
N ILE A 223 -1.54 -4.11 -5.56
CA ILE A 223 -1.38 -5.40 -6.20
C ILE A 223 -0.27 -6.13 -5.48
N TYR A 224 -0.49 -7.39 -5.13
CA TYR A 224 0.53 -8.24 -4.55
C TYR A 224 1.02 -9.24 -5.59
N VAL A 225 2.32 -9.48 -5.60
CA VAL A 225 2.96 -10.46 -6.48
C VAL A 225 3.95 -11.28 -5.68
N GLY A 226 3.79 -12.60 -5.71
CA GLY A 226 4.78 -13.51 -5.10
C GLY A 226 5.49 -14.42 -6.07
N GLN A 227 5.95 -15.55 -5.54
CA GLN A 227 7.02 -16.35 -6.12
C GLN A 227 6.75 -16.90 -7.54
N ASN A 228 5.49 -17.21 -7.85
CA ASN A 228 5.08 -17.69 -9.19
C ASN A 228 4.34 -16.61 -10.00
N VAL A 229 4.62 -15.33 -9.72
CA VAL A 229 4.01 -14.16 -10.38
C VAL A 229 2.47 -14.17 -10.32
N HIS A 230 1.93 -14.72 -9.23
CA HIS A 230 0.50 -14.60 -8.95
C HIS A 230 0.21 -13.16 -8.53
N VAL A 231 -0.60 -12.49 -9.35
CA VAL A 231 -1.01 -11.10 -9.19
C VAL A 231 -2.41 -11.10 -8.58
N PHE A 232 -2.62 -10.36 -7.50
CA PHE A 232 -3.97 -10.09 -7.02
C PHE A 232 -4.11 -8.64 -6.55
N SER A 233 -5.30 -8.06 -6.75
CA SER A 233 -5.64 -6.73 -6.27
C SER A 233 -6.37 -6.82 -4.93
N ASP A 234 -6.14 -5.84 -4.06
CA ASP A 234 -6.92 -5.64 -2.84
C ASP A 234 -8.43 -5.43 -3.08
N GLN A 235 -8.86 -5.05 -4.29
CA GLN A 235 -10.26 -4.81 -4.65
C GLN A 235 -11.05 -6.07 -5.03
N GLU A 236 -10.38 -7.15 -5.44
CA GLU A 236 -11.03 -8.24 -6.19
C GLU A 236 -11.52 -9.41 -5.36
N VAL A 237 -11.35 -9.37 -4.03
CA VAL A 237 -11.60 -10.54 -3.20
C VAL A 237 -12.70 -10.33 -2.16
N PRO A 238 -13.91 -10.84 -2.44
CA PRO A 238 -14.98 -10.92 -1.46
C PRO A 238 -14.55 -11.82 -0.30
N GLY A 239 -14.30 -11.27 0.89
CA GLY A 239 -13.89 -12.04 2.07
C GLY A 239 -12.48 -11.76 2.57
N VAL A 240 -11.64 -11.11 1.76
CA VAL A 240 -10.33 -10.54 2.20
C VAL A 240 -10.61 -9.19 2.81
N LYS A 241 -11.44 -9.28 3.83
CA LYS A 241 -11.82 -8.19 4.69
C LYS A 241 -10.56 -7.58 5.32
N HIS A 242 -9.47 -8.31 5.49
CA HIS A 242 -8.36 -7.78 6.26
C HIS A 242 -7.58 -6.64 5.58
N ILE A 243 -7.28 -6.66 4.28
CA ILE A 243 -6.41 -5.63 3.64
C ILE A 243 -7.23 -4.48 3.03
N SER A 244 -8.30 -4.79 2.29
CA SER A 244 -9.20 -3.76 1.74
C SER A 244 -10.01 -3.06 2.84
N GLN A 245 -10.42 -3.77 3.91
CA GLN A 245 -10.91 -3.06 5.08
C GLN A 245 -9.80 -2.38 5.84
N VAL A 246 -8.54 -2.79 5.76
CA VAL A 246 -7.46 -1.99 6.36
C VAL A 246 -7.40 -0.63 5.66
N LYS A 247 -7.50 -0.55 4.32
CA LYS A 247 -7.73 0.71 3.57
C LYS A 247 -9.01 1.47 3.92
N GLN A 248 -10.17 0.82 3.84
CA GLN A 248 -11.44 1.48 4.18
C GLN A 248 -11.56 1.83 5.67
N ARG A 249 -10.89 1.08 6.55
CA ARG A 249 -10.78 1.38 7.98
C ARG A 249 -9.71 2.40 8.26
N PHE A 250 -8.68 2.61 7.44
CA PHE A 250 -7.70 3.69 7.69
C PHE A 250 -8.38 5.05 7.76
N ALA A 251 -9.38 5.30 6.89
CA ALA A 251 -10.22 6.49 6.99
C ALA A 251 -10.94 6.62 8.36
N ARG A 252 -11.09 5.50 9.08
CA ARG A 252 -11.72 5.39 10.42
C ARG A 252 -10.70 5.13 11.53
N TRP A 253 -9.43 4.88 11.23
CA TRP A 253 -8.42 4.60 12.23
C TRP A 253 -8.13 5.90 12.95
N ASN A 254 -8.24 5.86 14.27
CA ASN A 254 -7.71 6.96 15.06
C ASN A 254 -6.18 6.91 15.03
N VAL A 255 -5.59 8.05 15.39
CA VAL A 255 -4.15 8.23 15.46
C VAL A 255 -3.47 7.12 16.28
N GLY A 256 -4.07 6.71 17.41
CA GLY A 256 -3.52 5.66 18.28
C GLY A 256 -3.43 4.29 17.59
N THR A 257 -4.45 3.89 16.84
CA THR A 257 -4.40 2.64 16.06
C THR A 257 -3.30 2.67 15.02
N MET A 258 -3.15 3.77 14.27
CA MET A 258 -2.08 3.91 13.27
C MET A 258 -0.69 3.78 13.91
N LEU A 259 -0.46 4.48 15.03
CA LEU A 259 0.81 4.40 15.75
C LEU A 259 1.07 2.99 16.31
N PHE A 260 0.05 2.31 16.82
CA PHE A 260 0.19 0.95 17.33
C PHE A 260 0.65 -0.02 16.24
N TYR A 261 0.04 0.04 15.05
CA TYR A 261 0.46 -0.79 13.93
C TYR A 261 1.85 -0.41 13.42
N ALA A 262 2.18 0.89 13.38
CA ALA A 262 3.49 1.36 12.98
C ALA A 262 4.59 0.92 13.96
N HIS A 263 4.32 0.96 15.26
CA HIS A 263 5.28 0.59 16.32
C HIS A 263 5.69 -0.89 16.26
N LYS A 264 4.79 -1.78 15.80
CA LYS A 264 5.07 -3.21 15.64
C LYS A 264 5.95 -3.55 14.43
N ARG A 265 6.30 -2.57 13.61
CA ARG A 265 7.04 -2.76 12.35
C ARG A 265 8.51 -2.40 12.50
N THR A 266 9.32 -3.01 11.65
CA THR A 266 10.77 -2.83 11.57
C THR A 266 11.12 -1.67 10.62
N SER A 267 12.20 -0.97 10.93
CA SER A 267 12.80 0.08 10.09
C SER A 267 14.31 -0.14 10.02
N THR A 268 14.95 0.43 8.99
CA THR A 268 16.40 0.32 8.82
C THR A 268 17.15 1.24 9.80
N SER A 269 16.57 2.41 10.10
CA SER A 269 17.04 3.35 11.10
C SER A 269 15.91 3.86 11.99
N ASP A 270 16.25 4.51 13.10
CA ASP A 270 15.28 5.15 13.96
C ASP A 270 14.69 6.43 13.32
N HIS A 271 15.46 7.17 12.51
CA HIS A 271 14.94 8.27 11.68
C HIS A 271 13.89 7.79 10.68
N ASP A 272 14.15 6.69 9.97
CA ASP A 272 13.16 6.08 9.06
C ASP A 272 11.87 5.75 9.78
N ARG A 273 11.95 5.35 11.07
CA ARG A 273 10.76 5.07 11.86
C ARG A 273 9.90 6.32 12.03
N VAL A 274 10.52 7.45 12.37
CA VAL A 274 9.80 8.72 12.54
C VAL A 274 9.25 9.22 11.22
N PHE A 275 10.06 9.22 10.17
CA PHE A 275 9.62 9.70 8.86
C PHE A 275 8.51 8.83 8.27
N ALA A 276 8.60 7.51 8.38
CA ALA A 276 7.53 6.62 7.92
C ALA A 276 6.25 6.78 8.75
N MET A 277 6.35 6.92 10.09
CA MET A 277 5.19 7.24 10.93
C MET A 277 4.57 8.58 10.57
N ALA A 278 5.38 9.59 10.31
CA ALA A 278 4.91 10.90 9.88
C ALA A 278 4.23 10.83 8.51
N ASN A 279 4.72 9.96 7.60
CA ASN A 279 4.16 9.75 6.26
C ASN A 279 2.73 9.17 6.28
N LEU A 280 2.32 8.54 7.40
CA LEU A 280 0.93 8.14 7.64
C LEU A 280 -0.02 9.35 7.76
N PHE A 281 0.53 10.53 8.01
CA PHE A 281 -0.19 11.78 8.21
C PHE A 281 0.37 12.85 7.26
N PRO A 282 -0.10 12.95 6.00
CA PRO A 282 0.43 13.90 5.02
C PRO A 282 0.56 15.35 5.50
N ASP A 283 -0.37 15.84 6.34
CA ASP A 283 -0.26 17.18 6.94
C ASP A 283 0.88 17.31 7.94
N LEU A 284 1.21 16.23 8.65
CA LEU A 284 2.32 16.21 9.60
C LEU A 284 3.66 16.30 8.86
N MET A 285 3.79 15.57 7.74
CA MET A 285 4.99 15.59 6.90
C MET A 285 5.36 16.98 6.40
N LYS A 286 4.38 17.87 6.17
CA LYS A 286 4.64 19.26 5.75
C LYS A 286 5.37 20.08 6.81
N HIS A 287 5.37 19.63 8.06
CA HIS A 287 5.90 20.37 9.21
C HIS A 287 7.11 19.68 9.86
N ILE A 288 7.46 18.47 9.43
CA ILE A 288 8.64 17.76 9.88
C ILE A 288 9.76 18.02 8.88
N SER A 289 10.89 18.49 9.38
CA SER A 289 12.09 18.62 8.57
C SER A 289 12.68 17.22 8.36
N ILE A 290 12.80 16.78 7.12
CA ILE A 290 13.49 15.52 6.84
C ILE A 290 14.96 15.84 6.84
N ASP A 291 15.61 15.51 7.94
CA ASP A 291 17.02 15.68 8.15
C ASP A 291 17.57 14.46 8.88
N TYR A 292 18.40 13.67 8.20
CA TYR A 292 19.03 12.48 8.78
C TYR A 292 20.23 12.83 9.68
N ASP A 293 20.73 14.06 9.62
CA ASP A 293 21.83 14.52 10.47
C ASP A 293 21.31 15.12 11.80
N GLN A 294 20.01 15.39 11.89
CA GLN A 294 19.35 15.83 13.12
C GLN A 294 19.47 14.75 14.22
N PRO A 295 19.78 15.11 15.48
CA PRO A 295 19.70 14.17 16.60
C PRO A 295 18.33 13.51 16.69
N PHE A 296 18.31 12.20 16.91
CA PHE A 296 17.08 11.41 16.91
C PHE A 296 16.07 11.90 17.96
N GLU A 297 16.56 12.31 19.13
CA GLU A 297 15.76 12.84 20.24
C GLU A 297 14.99 14.10 19.84
N ASP A 298 15.66 15.02 19.14
CA ASP A 298 15.06 16.27 18.67
C ASP A 298 13.98 15.99 17.61
N LEU A 299 14.25 15.04 16.71
CA LEU A 299 13.30 14.62 15.68
C LEU A 299 12.04 13.99 16.32
N MET A 300 12.23 13.16 17.35
CA MET A 300 11.13 12.57 18.12
C MET A 300 10.31 13.63 18.85
N ILE A 301 10.95 14.61 19.50
CA ILE A 301 10.27 15.73 20.16
C ILE A 301 9.44 16.52 19.15
N GLN A 302 10.00 16.80 17.97
CA GLN A 302 9.28 17.50 16.89
C GLN A 302 8.05 16.70 16.45
N PHE A 303 8.22 15.40 16.16
CA PHE A 303 7.13 14.51 15.73
C PHE A 303 6.00 14.47 16.76
N TYR A 304 6.30 14.19 18.03
CA TYR A 304 5.27 14.10 19.07
C TYR A 304 4.60 15.44 19.36
N SER A 305 5.34 16.56 19.30
CA SER A 305 4.77 17.90 19.47
C SER A 305 3.73 18.20 18.40
N LEU A 306 4.03 17.88 17.15
CA LEU A 306 3.11 18.09 16.05
C LEU A 306 1.93 17.10 16.09
N LEU A 307 2.17 15.85 16.49
CA LEU A 307 1.13 14.85 16.68
C LEU A 307 0.15 15.27 17.79
N ALA A 308 0.67 15.76 18.91
CA ALA A 308 -0.13 16.29 20.02
C ALA A 308 -1.01 17.46 19.56
N LYS A 309 -0.44 18.42 18.81
CA LYS A 309 -1.20 19.53 18.20
C LYS A 309 -2.34 19.02 17.30
N LYS A 310 -2.09 17.97 16.51
CA LYS A 310 -3.10 17.35 15.64
C LYS A 310 -4.21 16.68 16.46
N CYS A 311 -3.86 15.92 17.50
CA CYS A 311 -4.83 15.30 18.41
C CYS A 311 -5.70 16.34 19.13
N ILE A 312 -5.09 17.41 19.65
CA ILE A 312 -5.79 18.54 20.28
C ILE A 312 -6.78 19.17 19.30
N THR A 313 -6.34 19.46 18.07
CA THR A 313 -7.19 20.01 16.99
C THR A 313 -8.42 19.10 16.75
N ILE A 314 -8.22 17.79 16.64
CA ILE A 314 -9.32 16.83 16.45
C ILE A 314 -10.31 16.87 17.63
N LEU A 315 -9.82 16.96 18.88
CA LEU A 315 -10.66 17.01 20.07
C LEU A 315 -11.51 18.30 20.13
N PHE A 316 -10.93 19.46 19.84
CA PHE A 316 -11.64 20.74 19.87
C PHE A 316 -12.65 20.88 18.71
N PHE A 317 -12.26 20.57 17.47
CA PHE A 317 -13.16 20.71 16.32
C PHE A 317 -14.19 19.58 16.22
N GLY A 318 -13.86 18.37 16.69
CA GLY A 318 -14.81 17.26 16.78
C GLY A 318 -15.95 17.56 17.75
N SER A 319 -15.64 18.25 18.86
CA SER A 319 -16.63 18.70 19.84
C SER A 319 -17.58 19.75 19.23
N HIS A 320 -17.06 20.72 18.48
CA HIS A 320 -17.89 21.77 17.86
C HIS A 320 -18.91 21.25 16.83
N LYS A 321 -18.59 20.22 16.04
CA LYS A 321 -19.58 19.61 15.12
C LYS A 321 -20.73 18.93 15.86
N LYS A 322 -20.46 18.27 16.98
CA LYS A 322 -21.50 17.68 17.85
C LYS A 322 -22.41 18.73 18.49
N TYR A 323 -21.86 19.91 18.82
CA TYR A 323 -22.65 21.01 19.39
C TYR A 323 -23.46 21.79 18.35
N LYS A 324 -22.95 22.00 17.12
CA LYS A 324 -23.76 22.61 16.05
C LYS A 324 -24.98 21.77 15.66
N GLY A 325 -24.85 20.44 15.59
CA GLY A 325 -25.99 19.56 15.34
C GLY A 325 -27.04 19.56 16.46
N LYS A 326 -26.65 19.79 17.72
CA LYS A 326 -27.59 19.95 18.84
C LYS A 326 -28.22 21.35 18.87
N ALA A 327 -27.47 22.40 18.56
CA ALA A 327 -28.02 23.76 18.51
C ALA A 327 -29.17 23.90 17.50
N THR A 328 -29.10 23.21 16.36
CA THR A 328 -30.20 23.17 15.37
C THR A 328 -31.41 22.38 15.85
N ILE A 329 -31.21 21.31 16.63
CA ILE A 329 -32.32 20.55 17.25
C ILE A 329 -33.01 21.37 18.34
N TYR A 330 -32.27 22.17 19.11
CA TYR A 330 -32.86 23.08 20.10
C TYR A 330 -33.53 24.32 19.48
N GLN A 331 -33.10 24.78 18.30
CA GLN A 331 -33.79 25.85 17.58
C GLN A 331 -35.10 25.37 16.95
N ASN A 332 -35.12 24.18 16.34
CA ASN A 332 -36.36 23.63 15.79
C ASN A 332 -37.37 23.22 16.89
N ALA A 333 -36.90 22.74 18.05
CA ALA A 333 -37.78 22.45 19.18
C ALA A 333 -38.34 23.72 19.86
N HIS A 334 -37.77 24.90 19.59
CA HIS A 334 -38.28 26.17 20.11
C HIS A 334 -39.26 26.85 19.15
N ASP A 335 -39.22 26.51 17.86
CA ASP A 335 -40.14 27.01 16.84
C ASP A 335 -41.45 26.20 16.74
N ASP A 336 -41.46 24.94 17.22
CA ASP A 336 -42.67 24.09 17.25
C ASP A 336 -43.64 24.40 18.41
N ASP A 337 -43.24 25.22 19.40
CA ASP A 337 -44.07 25.59 20.57
C ASP A 337 -44.98 26.82 20.34
N HIS A 338 -45.00 27.36 19.11
CA HIS A 338 -45.81 28.54 18.75
C HIS A 338 -46.90 28.28 17.70
N ASN A 339 -47.23 27.03 17.39
CA ASN A 339 -48.24 26.70 16.40
C ASN A 339 -49.26 25.64 16.85
N ASN A 340 -49.82 25.79 18.06
CA ASN A 340 -51.00 25.03 18.49
C ASN A 340 -52.04 25.93 19.16
N GLU A 341 -52.74 26.71 18.35
CA GLU A 341 -54.12 27.12 18.64
C GLU A 341 -55.01 26.80 17.44
N ALA A 342 -56.19 26.23 17.75
CA ALA A 342 -57.33 25.91 16.91
C ALA A 342 -57.25 24.62 16.06
N ILE A 343 -57.99 23.59 16.50
CA ILE A 343 -59.24 23.14 15.86
C ILE A 343 -60.00 22.21 16.84
N GLU A 344 -61.29 22.49 16.97
CA GLU A 344 -62.29 21.81 17.79
C GLU A 344 -62.70 20.42 17.26
N ASP A 345 -63.23 19.62 18.20
CA ASP A 345 -64.25 18.56 18.08
C ASP A 345 -64.16 17.52 16.97
N TYR A 346 -64.01 16.23 17.36
CA TYR A 346 -64.94 15.17 16.95
C TYR A 346 -64.81 13.90 17.82
N ASP A 347 -66.00 13.46 18.25
CA ASP A 347 -66.49 12.26 18.92
C ASP A 347 -65.63 11.06 19.38
N ALA A 348 -66.14 10.52 20.49
CA ALA A 348 -65.77 9.32 21.20
C ALA A 348 -65.97 8.01 20.40
N THR A 349 -65.06 7.05 20.59
CA THR A 349 -65.42 5.64 20.84
C THR A 349 -64.26 4.87 21.51
N SER A 350 -64.67 4.04 22.47
CA SER A 350 -63.98 2.95 23.16
C SER A 350 -62.99 2.10 22.36
N ASN A 351 -61.89 1.64 22.97
CA ASN A 351 -61.75 0.28 23.51
C ASN A 351 -60.31 -0.09 23.96
N ASP A 352 -60.25 -0.69 25.14
CA ASP A 352 -59.49 -1.89 25.54
C ASP A 352 -57.98 -2.08 25.28
N ASN A 353 -57.29 -2.23 26.41
CA ASN A 353 -56.39 -3.34 26.79
C ASN A 353 -55.27 -3.77 25.83
N LYS A 354 -54.02 -3.60 26.28
CA LYS A 354 -53.21 -4.71 26.83
C LYS A 354 -51.83 -4.25 27.28
N SER A 355 -51.57 -4.46 28.56
CA SER A 355 -50.25 -4.68 29.15
C SER A 355 -49.66 -5.98 28.61
N ASP A 356 -48.38 -5.99 28.24
CA ASP A 356 -47.61 -7.24 28.27
C ASP A 356 -46.20 -7.04 28.83
N THR A 357 -45.92 -7.99 29.71
CA THR A 357 -44.87 -8.12 30.70
C THR A 357 -43.57 -8.63 30.08
N ILE A 358 -42.45 -8.07 30.50
CA ILE A 358 -41.09 -8.56 30.19
C ILE A 358 -40.77 -9.71 31.15
N SER A 359 -40.51 -10.92 30.62
CA SER A 359 -39.94 -12.03 31.38
C SER A 359 -38.45 -12.18 31.07
N ILE A 360 -37.64 -12.06 32.11
CA ILE A 360 -36.23 -12.43 32.18
C ILE A 360 -36.16 -13.96 32.32
N ARG A 361 -35.24 -14.60 31.59
CA ARG A 361 -34.76 -15.96 31.89
C ARG A 361 -33.24 -15.94 31.85
N ASP A 362 -32.67 -16.17 33.02
CA ASP A 362 -31.34 -16.73 33.21
C ASP A 362 -31.42 -18.25 33.03
N ASP A 363 -30.48 -18.79 32.25
CA ASP A 363 -29.69 -20.01 32.54
C ASP A 363 -28.51 -20.09 31.55
#